data_AF-A0A965GPP2-F1
#
_entry.id   AF-A0A965GPP2-F1
#
_cell.length_a   1.000
_cell.length_b   1.000
_cell.length_c   1.000
_cell.angle_alpha   90.00
_cell.angle_beta   90.00
_cell.angle_gamma   90.00
#
_symmetry.space_group_name_H-M   'P 1'
#
loop_
_entity.id
_entity.type
_entity.pdbx_description
1 polymer ?
#
loop_
_entity_poly.entity_id
_entity_poly.type
_entity_poly.pdbx_seq_one_letter_code
_entity_poly.pdbx_strand_id
1 'polypeptide(L)'
;MNRLQRQHYAQAQKAWLERLANEHKWDYAITLQTHLKTYAVSAATRQQRIEAVEKATHRFKMRLNRLLTGNGWRRNQAYTPHFLSSIEGVDSKDNTLHIHASIGNVGHKTTEATRALLEQGIRQLWLKTNVFVPITPNLTTSPLTQVAKDDVKVVLIGKGEQAYTAQRWLGYTAKEADKARWDVVDWHNAQNL
;
A
#
# COMPACT_ATOMS: atom_id res chain seq x y z
N MET A 1 -3.77 -4.72 -27.02
CA MET A 1 -2.89 -5.81 -26.53
C MET A 1 -3.61 -7.15 -26.62
N ASN A 2 -3.06 -8.09 -27.39
CA ASN A 2 -3.60 -9.46 -27.51
C ASN A 2 -3.35 -10.27 -26.22
N ARG A 3 -3.97 -11.45 -26.09
CA ARG A 3 -3.88 -12.29 -24.88
C ARG A 3 -2.43 -12.67 -24.53
N LEU A 4 -1.64 -13.06 -25.53
CA LEU A 4 -0.26 -13.48 -25.35
C LEU A 4 0.62 -12.32 -24.83
N GLN A 5 0.44 -11.14 -25.42
CA GLN A 5 1.12 -9.91 -24.98
C GLN A 5 0.75 -9.57 -23.53
N ARG A 6 -0.53 -9.73 -23.12
CA ARG A 6 -0.95 -9.51 -21.71
C ARG A 6 -0.26 -10.46 -20.75
N GLN A 7 -0.12 -11.73 -21.13
CA GLN A 7 0.58 -12.72 -20.31
C GLN A 7 2.07 -12.42 -20.17
N HIS A 8 2.75 -12.11 -21.27
CA HIS A 8 4.17 -11.74 -21.22
C HIS A 8 4.43 -10.49 -20.38
N TYR A 9 3.55 -9.50 -20.50
CA TYR A 9 3.67 -8.27 -19.72
C TYR A 9 3.43 -8.49 -18.22
N ALA A 10 2.40 -9.26 -17.86
CA ALA A 10 2.16 -9.65 -16.46
C ALA A 10 3.36 -10.41 -15.87
N GLN A 11 3.94 -11.35 -16.62
CA GLN A 11 5.15 -12.07 -16.21
C GLN A 11 6.35 -11.12 -16.01
N ALA A 12 6.56 -10.16 -16.91
CA ALA A 12 7.63 -9.17 -16.77
C ALA A 12 7.44 -8.28 -15.54
N GLN A 13 6.21 -7.85 -15.27
CA GLN A 13 5.86 -7.08 -14.06
C GLN A 13 6.11 -7.88 -12.78
N LYS A 14 5.67 -9.14 -12.76
CA LYS A 14 5.93 -10.05 -11.65
C LYS A 14 7.43 -10.24 -11.42
N ALA A 15 8.19 -10.52 -12.48
CA ALA A 15 9.64 -10.68 -12.40
C ALA A 15 10.33 -9.40 -11.88
N TRP A 16 9.86 -8.22 -12.29
CA TRP A 16 10.35 -6.95 -11.76
C TRP A 16 10.07 -6.79 -10.26
N LEU A 17 8.84 -7.06 -9.81
CA LEU A 17 8.48 -6.98 -8.39
C LEU A 17 9.24 -8.01 -7.54
N GLU A 18 9.47 -9.22 -8.07
CA GLU A 18 10.30 -10.24 -7.44
C GLU A 18 11.77 -9.80 -7.35
N ARG A 19 12.28 -9.12 -8.38
CA ARG A 19 13.63 -8.53 -8.35
C ARG A 19 13.74 -7.49 -7.22
N LEU A 20 12.80 -6.54 -7.14
CA LEU A 20 12.76 -5.54 -6.06
C LEU A 20 12.63 -6.18 -4.67
N ALA A 21 11.90 -7.30 -4.56
CA ALA A 21 11.80 -8.07 -3.32
C ALA A 21 13.16 -8.53 -2.79
N ASN A 22 14.04 -8.89 -3.71
CA ASN A 22 15.33 -9.51 -3.43
C ASN A 22 16.46 -8.49 -3.34
N GLU A 23 16.41 -7.40 -4.12
CA GLU A 23 17.45 -6.37 -4.16
C GLU A 23 17.39 -5.42 -2.96
N HIS A 24 16.21 -5.21 -2.38
CA HIS A 24 16.02 -4.28 -1.28
C HIS A 24 15.77 -4.96 0.05
N LYS A 25 16.28 -4.34 1.12
CA LYS A 25 15.90 -4.68 2.48
C LYS A 25 14.53 -4.09 2.82
N TRP A 26 13.56 -4.97 3.03
CA TRP A 26 12.23 -4.63 3.51
C TRP A 26 12.12 -4.90 5.00
N ASP A 27 11.63 -3.92 5.76
CA ASP A 27 11.56 -3.96 7.22
C ASP A 27 10.15 -4.26 7.71
N TYR A 28 9.13 -3.71 7.03
CA TYR A 28 7.73 -3.89 7.40
C TYR A 28 6.86 -4.22 6.21
N ALA A 29 5.80 -4.97 6.49
CA ALA A 29 4.65 -5.07 5.64
C ALA A 29 3.43 -4.48 6.34
N ILE A 30 2.62 -3.75 5.59
CA ILE A 30 1.47 -3.03 6.12
C ILE A 30 0.22 -3.32 5.29
N THR A 31 -0.91 -3.38 5.99
CA THR A 31 -2.24 -3.32 5.38
C THR A 31 -2.93 -2.07 5.90
N LEU A 32 -3.34 -1.20 4.98
CA LEU A 32 -4.06 0.03 5.27
C LEU A 32 -5.50 -0.15 4.76
N GLN A 33 -6.43 -0.50 5.66
CA GLN A 33 -7.81 -0.74 5.29
C GLN A 33 -8.54 0.58 5.03
N THR A 34 -9.52 0.53 4.13
CA THR A 34 -10.55 1.57 3.97
C THR A 34 -11.93 0.95 4.15
N HIS A 35 -12.97 1.79 4.22
CA HIS A 35 -14.37 1.32 4.20
C HIS A 35 -15.03 1.48 2.83
N LEU A 36 -14.26 1.77 1.78
CA LEU A 36 -14.79 2.02 0.44
C LEU A 36 -15.04 0.68 -0.29
N LYS A 37 -16.29 0.29 -0.49
CA LYS A 37 -16.63 -0.83 -1.39
C LYS A 37 -16.57 -0.40 -2.85
N THR A 38 -16.35 -1.32 -3.77
CA THR A 38 -16.42 -1.04 -5.22
C THR A 38 -17.31 -2.02 -5.99
N TYR A 39 -17.83 -3.04 -5.32
CA TYR A 39 -18.85 -3.92 -5.88
C TYR A 39 -20.21 -3.23 -5.99
N ALA A 40 -20.93 -3.53 -7.08
CA ALA A 40 -22.29 -3.05 -7.35
C ALA A 40 -22.47 -1.51 -7.27
N VAL A 41 -21.44 -0.75 -7.64
CA VAL A 41 -21.54 0.71 -7.82
C VAL A 41 -21.30 1.10 -9.27
N SER A 42 -21.68 2.33 -9.64
CA SER A 42 -21.43 2.86 -10.98
C SER A 42 -19.92 2.91 -11.28
N ALA A 43 -19.54 2.81 -12.56
CA ALA A 43 -18.15 2.93 -12.97
C ALA A 43 -17.51 4.27 -12.53
N ALA A 44 -18.29 5.36 -12.58
CA ALA A 44 -17.84 6.67 -12.11
C ALA A 44 -17.57 6.68 -10.60
N THR A 45 -18.49 6.12 -9.80
CA THR A 45 -18.31 6.01 -8.34
C THR A 45 -17.13 5.11 -7.99
N ARG A 46 -16.94 4.00 -8.71
CA ARG A 46 -15.78 3.11 -8.52
C ARG A 46 -14.48 3.87 -8.75
N GLN A 47 -14.38 4.62 -9.86
CA GLN A 47 -13.19 5.40 -10.19
C GLN A 47 -12.90 6.46 -9.12
N GLN A 48 -13.91 7.22 -8.69
CA GLN A 48 -13.78 8.21 -7.62
C GLN A 48 -13.24 7.60 -6.32
N ARG A 49 -13.68 6.38 -5.98
CA ARG A 49 -13.20 5.66 -4.78
C ARG A 49 -11.74 5.25 -4.93
N ILE A 50 -11.34 4.72 -6.08
CA ILE A 50 -9.94 4.36 -6.36
C ILE A 50 -9.05 5.61 -6.24
N GLU A 51 -9.42 6.72 -6.89
CA GLU A 51 -8.66 7.98 -6.81
C GLU A 51 -8.56 8.54 -5.38
N ALA A 52 -9.61 8.38 -4.58
CA ALA A 52 -9.58 8.79 -3.17
C ALA A 52 -8.55 7.98 -2.38
N VAL A 53 -8.48 6.67 -2.64
CA VAL A 53 -7.49 5.77 -2.03
C VAL A 53 -6.08 6.12 -2.50
N GLU A 54 -5.86 6.32 -3.80
CA GLU A 54 -4.56 6.74 -4.35
C GLU A 54 -4.06 8.04 -3.70
N LYS A 55 -4.92 9.05 -3.62
CA LYS A 55 -4.60 10.33 -2.96
C LYS A 55 -4.29 10.15 -1.47
N ALA A 56 -4.99 9.26 -0.78
CA ALA A 56 -4.72 8.95 0.62
C ALA A 56 -3.38 8.22 0.79
N THR A 57 -3.07 7.24 -0.06
CA THR A 57 -1.78 6.54 -0.09
C THR A 57 -0.63 7.51 -0.34
N HIS A 58 -0.79 8.44 -1.27
CA HIS A 58 0.20 9.48 -1.53
C HIS A 58 0.43 10.37 -0.29
N ARG A 59 -0.64 10.87 0.35
CA ARG A 59 -0.54 11.64 1.61
C ARG A 59 0.12 10.84 2.72
N PHE A 60 -0.23 9.56 2.85
CA PHE A 60 0.36 8.65 3.82
C PHE A 60 1.86 8.53 3.60
N LYS A 61 2.29 8.21 2.37
CA LYS A 61 3.71 8.09 2.00
C LYS A 61 4.50 9.35 2.35
N MET A 62 4.00 10.53 1.97
CA MET A 62 4.68 11.80 2.26
C MET A 62 4.87 12.03 3.76
N ARG A 63 3.86 11.66 4.57
CA ARG A 63 3.94 11.77 6.03
C ARG A 63 4.82 10.70 6.64
N LEU A 64 4.80 9.48 6.10
CA LEU A 64 5.66 8.37 6.53
C LEU A 64 7.13 8.73 6.29
N ASN A 65 7.46 9.26 5.11
CA ASN A 65 8.80 9.75 4.80
C ASN A 65 9.25 10.82 5.79
N ARG A 66 8.37 11.78 6.12
CA ARG A 66 8.66 12.80 7.14
C ARG A 66 8.82 12.22 8.55
N LEU A 67 8.04 11.19 8.91
CA LEU A 67 8.15 10.53 10.19
C LEU A 67 9.49 9.79 10.33
N LEU A 68 9.90 9.06 9.29
CA LEU A 68 11.09 8.23 9.30
C LEU A 68 12.37 9.05 9.21
N THR A 69 12.43 10.05 8.34
CA THR A 69 13.70 10.74 8.06
C THR A 69 13.63 12.25 8.20
N GLY A 70 12.49 12.81 8.60
CA GLY A 70 12.30 14.25 8.67
C GLY A 70 12.53 14.90 7.30
N ASN A 71 13.52 15.80 7.22
CA ASN A 71 14.02 16.41 5.99
C ASN A 71 15.35 15.78 5.51
N GLY A 72 15.77 14.66 6.10
CA GLY A 72 17.04 13.98 5.76
C GLY A 72 17.10 13.51 4.32
N TRP A 73 15.99 13.03 3.77
CA TRP A 73 15.89 12.60 2.37
C TRP A 73 16.18 13.72 1.36
N ARG A 74 15.89 14.99 1.70
CA ARG A 74 16.19 16.15 0.83
C ARG A 74 17.69 16.41 0.70
N ARG A 75 18.49 15.88 1.64
CA ARG A 75 19.94 16.09 1.73
C ARG A 75 20.72 14.87 1.26
N ASN A 76 20.14 13.66 1.37
CA ASN A 76 20.72 12.44 0.84
C ASN A 76 19.60 11.45 0.47
N GLN A 77 19.52 11.12 -0.82
CA GLN A 77 18.51 10.23 -1.37
C GLN A 77 18.57 8.82 -0.78
N ALA A 78 19.74 8.39 -0.28
CA ALA A 78 19.93 7.11 0.39
C ALA A 78 19.12 6.96 1.69
N TYR A 79 18.60 8.06 2.25
CA TYR A 79 17.68 8.02 3.41
C TYR A 79 16.21 7.96 3.00
N THR A 80 15.89 7.85 1.71
CA THR A 80 14.49 7.74 1.29
C THR A 80 13.97 6.34 1.67
N PRO A 81 12.90 6.24 2.48
CA PRO A 81 12.27 4.96 2.74
C PRO A 81 11.76 4.35 1.44
N HIS A 82 11.96 3.05 1.27
CA HIS A 82 11.35 2.31 0.18
C HIS A 82 9.88 2.12 0.49
N PHE A 83 9.01 2.41 -0.46
CA PHE A 83 7.56 2.24 -0.33
C PHE A 83 6.99 1.69 -1.62
N LEU A 84 6.57 0.43 -1.57
CA LEU A 84 5.96 -0.27 -2.69
C LEU A 84 4.59 -0.77 -2.28
N SER A 85 3.54 -0.38 -3.00
CA SER A 85 2.16 -0.66 -2.63
C SER A 85 1.28 -1.09 -3.79
N SER A 86 0.22 -1.85 -3.47
CA SER A 86 -0.92 -2.13 -4.34
C SER A 86 -2.25 -1.83 -3.66
N ILE A 87 -3.25 -1.45 -4.45
CA ILE A 87 -4.66 -1.37 -4.03
C ILE A 87 -5.33 -2.71 -4.33
N GLU A 88 -5.90 -3.34 -3.30
CA GLU A 88 -6.71 -4.55 -3.39
C GLU A 88 -8.18 -4.27 -3.10
N GLY A 89 -9.04 -5.25 -3.37
CA GLY A 89 -10.49 -5.17 -3.09
C GLY A 89 -11.34 -4.51 -4.18
N VAL A 90 -10.75 -4.16 -5.32
CA VAL A 90 -11.49 -3.61 -6.47
C VAL A 90 -12.46 -4.67 -7.04
N ASP A 91 -13.73 -4.29 -7.17
CA ASP A 91 -14.88 -5.14 -7.56
C ASP A 91 -15.17 -6.32 -6.63
N SER A 92 -14.58 -6.35 -5.43
CA SER A 92 -14.85 -7.43 -4.46
C SER A 92 -16.18 -7.21 -3.74
N LYS A 93 -17.00 -8.26 -3.68
CA LYS A 93 -18.28 -8.27 -2.93
C LYS A 93 -18.03 -8.20 -1.42
N ASP A 94 -17.02 -8.93 -0.97
CA ASP A 94 -16.76 -9.18 0.46
C ASP A 94 -15.71 -8.21 1.03
N ASN A 95 -14.85 -7.64 0.18
CA ASN A 95 -13.78 -6.75 0.60
C ASN A 95 -14.08 -5.29 0.26
N THR A 96 -13.52 -4.40 1.07
CA THR A 96 -13.36 -2.97 0.73
C THR A 96 -12.00 -2.74 0.07
N LEU A 97 -11.81 -1.56 -0.51
CA LEU A 97 -10.50 -1.13 -0.95
C LEU A 97 -9.54 -1.12 0.24
N HIS A 98 -8.35 -1.65 0.04
CA HIS A 98 -7.28 -1.62 1.03
C HIS A 98 -5.94 -1.61 0.33
N ILE A 99 -4.93 -1.09 1.01
CA ILE A 99 -3.58 -1.03 0.47
C ILE A 99 -2.73 -2.08 1.15
N HIS A 100 -2.05 -2.89 0.35
CA HIS A 100 -0.92 -3.67 0.82
C HIS A 100 0.36 -2.95 0.42
N ALA A 101 1.26 -2.74 1.38
CA ALA A 101 2.53 -2.11 1.09
C ALA A 101 3.68 -2.72 1.88
N SER A 102 4.86 -2.71 1.26
CA SER A 102 6.13 -3.01 1.89
C SER A 102 6.88 -1.71 2.14
N ILE A 103 7.46 -1.58 3.34
CA ILE A 103 8.30 -0.45 3.75
C ILE A 103 9.70 -0.98 4.01
N GLY A 104 10.70 -0.38 3.38
CA GLY A 104 12.11 -0.70 3.56
C GLY A 104 12.96 0.53 3.86
N ASN A 105 14.23 0.30 4.17
CA ASN A 105 15.20 1.35 4.46
C ASN A 105 14.76 2.29 5.60
N VAL A 106 14.19 1.74 6.67
CA VAL A 106 13.73 2.56 7.82
C VAL A 106 14.87 3.04 8.72
N GLY A 107 16.11 2.59 8.49
CA GLY A 107 17.33 3.16 9.09
C GLY A 107 17.52 2.97 10.62
N HIS A 108 16.57 2.36 11.33
CA HIS A 108 16.65 2.21 12.79
C HIS A 108 17.12 0.81 13.20
N LYS A 109 18.02 0.74 14.20
CA LYS A 109 18.17 -0.48 15.01
C LYS A 109 16.90 -0.63 15.83
N THR A 110 16.05 -1.57 15.45
CA THR A 110 14.78 -1.83 16.10
C THR A 110 15.03 -2.37 17.51
N THR A 111 14.95 -1.50 18.51
CA THR A 111 14.56 -1.94 19.84
C THR A 111 13.05 -2.16 19.83
N GLU A 112 12.55 -2.95 20.77
CA GLU A 112 11.12 -3.19 20.88
C GLU A 112 10.33 -1.87 21.08
N ALA A 113 10.91 -0.91 21.83
CA ALA A 113 10.32 0.41 22.02
C ALA A 113 10.28 1.25 20.74
N THR A 114 11.36 1.28 19.94
CA THR A 114 11.37 2.03 18.68
C THR A 114 10.47 1.39 17.61
N ARG A 115 10.37 0.05 17.62
CA ARG A 115 9.40 -0.70 16.80
C ARG A 115 7.98 -0.29 17.13
N ALA A 116 7.58 -0.37 18.41
CA ALA A 116 6.23 -0.04 18.87
C ALA A 116 5.84 1.41 18.53
N LEU A 117 6.77 2.36 18.71
CA LEU A 117 6.55 3.76 18.35
C LEU A 117 6.35 3.96 16.85
N LEU A 118 7.17 3.32 16.00
CA LEU A 118 7.02 3.39 14.55
C LEU A 118 5.68 2.80 14.10
N GLU A 119 5.34 1.63 14.63
CA GLU A 119 4.07 0.95 14.36
C GLU A 119 2.86 1.80 14.76
N GLN A 120 2.91 2.46 15.91
CA GLN A 120 1.88 3.41 16.34
C GLN A 120 1.85 4.64 15.42
N GLY A 121 3.01 5.16 15.04
CA GLY A 121 3.15 6.27 14.11
C GLY A 121 2.49 5.99 12.76
N ILE A 122 2.77 4.83 12.17
CA ILE A 122 2.15 4.37 10.91
C ILE A 122 0.61 4.38 11.03
N ARG A 123 0.06 3.81 12.11
CA ARG A 123 -1.39 3.77 12.34
C ARG A 123 -1.96 5.19 12.41
N GLN A 124 -1.35 6.05 13.22
CA GLN A 124 -1.79 7.44 13.38
C GLN A 124 -1.70 8.25 12.08
N LEU A 125 -0.65 8.02 11.28
CA LEU A 125 -0.50 8.68 9.99
C LEU A 125 -1.61 8.27 9.01
N TRP A 126 -1.97 6.99 8.96
CA TRP A 126 -3.06 6.52 8.11
C TRP A 126 -4.40 7.13 8.52
N LEU A 127 -4.71 7.12 9.82
CA LEU A 127 -5.95 7.72 10.35
C LEU A 127 -6.08 9.20 9.96
N LYS A 128 -4.97 9.95 9.97
CA LYS A 128 -4.95 11.35 9.56
C LYS A 128 -5.13 11.56 8.06
N THR A 129 -5.04 10.52 7.21
CA THR A 129 -5.20 10.70 5.76
C THR A 129 -6.62 11.05 5.38
N ASN A 130 -7.58 10.82 6.30
CA ASN A 130 -9.00 11.09 6.14
C ASN A 130 -9.48 10.54 4.80
N VAL A 131 -9.26 9.23 4.56
CA VAL A 131 -9.79 8.56 3.36
C VAL A 131 -11.32 8.46 3.48
N PHE A 132 -11.96 9.60 3.28
CA PHE A 132 -13.40 9.78 3.21
C PHE A 132 -13.69 10.40 1.86
N VAL A 133 -14.73 9.91 1.22
CA VAL A 133 -15.33 10.63 0.11
C VAL A 133 -16.52 11.38 0.72
N PRO A 134 -16.55 12.73 0.72
CA PRO A 134 -17.78 13.45 0.98
C PRO A 134 -18.73 13.10 -0.17
N ILE A 135 -19.68 12.22 0.12
CA ILE A 135 -20.61 11.70 -0.89
C ILE A 135 -21.85 12.60 -0.88
N THR A 136 -21.94 13.42 -1.91
CA THR A 136 -23.19 14.07 -2.33
C THR A 136 -23.92 13.14 -3.31
N PRO A 137 -25.21 12.80 -3.10
CA PRO A 137 -25.75 11.95 -2.06
C PRO A 137 -26.12 10.56 -2.64
N ASN A 138 -25.44 9.50 -2.17
CA ASN A 138 -26.05 8.16 -2.14
C ASN A 138 -25.72 7.53 -0.79
N LEU A 139 -26.57 7.86 0.18
CA LEU A 139 -26.40 7.55 1.62
C LEU A 139 -26.36 6.05 1.91
N THR A 140 -26.80 5.20 0.99
CA THR A 140 -26.82 3.73 1.14
C THR A 140 -25.48 3.05 0.87
N THR A 141 -24.53 3.70 0.19
CA THR A 141 -23.25 3.07 -0.21
C THR A 141 -22.01 3.83 0.27
N SER A 142 -22.21 4.91 1.01
CA SER A 142 -21.17 5.77 1.55
C SER A 142 -20.69 5.24 2.89
N PRO A 143 -19.38 5.03 3.12
CA PRO A 143 -18.93 4.68 4.45
C PRO A 143 -19.15 5.86 5.40
N LEU A 144 -20.13 5.71 6.30
CA LEU A 144 -20.34 6.60 7.44
C LEU A 144 -19.34 6.33 8.58
N THR A 145 -18.63 5.19 8.49
CA THR A 145 -17.74 4.70 9.53
C THR A 145 -16.33 5.22 9.33
N GLN A 146 -15.79 5.88 10.36
CA GLN A 146 -14.40 6.31 10.40
C GLN A 146 -13.46 5.09 10.40
N VAL A 147 -12.37 5.15 9.63
CA VAL A 147 -11.28 4.16 9.76
C VAL A 147 -10.74 4.22 11.19
N ALA A 148 -10.62 3.07 11.84
CA ALA A 148 -10.16 2.89 13.20
C ALA A 148 -8.70 2.39 13.24
N LYS A 149 -8.09 2.36 14.43
CA LYS A 149 -6.69 1.92 14.57
C LYS A 149 -6.48 0.46 14.16
N ASP A 150 -7.49 -0.39 14.37
CA ASP A 150 -7.44 -1.83 14.09
C ASP A 150 -7.57 -2.16 12.59
N ASP A 151 -7.97 -1.17 11.80
CA ASP A 151 -7.99 -1.20 10.34
C ASP A 151 -6.59 -1.07 9.72
N VAL A 152 -5.55 -0.94 10.55
CA VAL A 152 -4.16 -0.85 10.12
C VAL A 152 -3.34 -1.98 10.74
N LYS A 153 -2.91 -2.91 9.89
CA LYS A 153 -2.00 -3.98 10.26
C LYS A 153 -0.58 -3.56 9.89
N VAL A 154 0.35 -3.69 10.83
CA VAL A 154 1.78 -3.48 10.60
C VAL A 154 2.50 -4.70 11.14
N VAL A 155 3.30 -5.32 10.29
CA VAL A 155 3.99 -6.58 10.58
C VAL A 155 5.46 -6.41 10.25
N LEU A 156 6.32 -6.73 11.21
CA LEU A 156 7.76 -6.77 11.00
C LEU A 156 8.13 -7.95 10.09
N ILE A 157 8.96 -7.70 9.09
CA ILE A 157 9.50 -8.74 8.22
C ILE A 157 10.71 -9.37 8.91
N GLY A 158 10.57 -10.62 9.38
CA GLY A 158 11.61 -11.38 10.09
C GLY A 158 12.05 -12.65 9.35
N LYS A 159 12.99 -13.41 9.93
CA LYS A 159 13.31 -14.81 9.56
C LYS A 159 12.80 -15.73 10.70
N GLY A 160 11.79 -16.58 10.46
CA GLY A 160 11.16 -17.48 11.44
C GLY A 160 9.83 -18.09 10.96
N GLU A 161 9.21 -19.03 11.68
CA GLU A 161 8.05 -19.85 11.21
C GLU A 161 6.74 -19.07 10.97
N GLN A 162 6.60 -17.85 11.52
CA GLN A 162 5.57 -16.87 11.15
C GLN A 162 6.14 -15.65 10.41
N ALA A 163 7.31 -15.79 9.77
CA ALA A 163 7.90 -14.73 8.96
C ALA A 163 7.04 -14.46 7.74
N TYR A 164 6.39 -13.31 7.75
CA TYR A 164 5.91 -12.71 6.53
C TYR A 164 7.13 -12.22 5.75
N THR A 165 7.56 -12.99 4.76
CA THR A 165 8.65 -12.59 3.89
C THR A 165 8.23 -11.41 3.02
N ALA A 166 9.17 -10.55 2.66
CA ALA A 166 8.94 -9.49 1.68
C ALA A 166 8.35 -10.05 0.37
N GLN A 167 8.81 -11.24 -0.04
CA GLN A 167 8.29 -11.96 -1.19
C GLN A 167 6.81 -12.32 -1.06
N ARG A 168 6.32 -12.73 0.12
CA ARG A 168 4.90 -13.01 0.34
C ARG A 168 4.05 -11.75 0.19
N TRP A 169 4.52 -10.63 0.73
CA TRP A 169 3.82 -9.36 0.63
C TRP A 169 3.86 -8.76 -0.77
N LEU A 170 5.00 -8.85 -1.44
CA LEU A 170 5.14 -8.50 -2.85
C LEU A 170 4.37 -9.47 -3.75
N GLY A 171 4.10 -10.69 -3.29
CA GLY A 171 3.18 -11.63 -3.91
C GLY A 171 1.74 -11.10 -3.97
N TYR A 172 1.28 -10.33 -2.98
CA TYR A 172 -0.01 -9.64 -3.05
C TYR A 172 0.03 -8.52 -4.11
N THR A 173 1.09 -7.72 -4.14
CA THR A 173 1.32 -6.72 -5.20
C THR A 173 1.39 -7.35 -6.60
N ALA A 174 2.11 -8.46 -6.74
CA ALA A 174 2.28 -9.20 -7.99
C ALA A 174 0.99 -9.90 -8.43
N LYS A 175 0.19 -10.41 -7.50
CA LYS A 175 -1.14 -10.97 -7.78
C LYS A 175 -2.07 -9.93 -8.40
N GLU A 176 -2.01 -8.67 -7.96
CA GLU A 176 -2.79 -7.61 -8.61
C GLU A 176 -2.23 -7.23 -9.99
N ALA A 177 -0.90 -7.23 -10.15
CA ALA A 177 -0.28 -7.06 -11.47
C ALA A 177 -0.70 -8.17 -12.48
N ASP A 178 -0.80 -9.42 -12.02
CA ASP A 178 -1.24 -10.57 -12.82
C ASP A 178 -2.68 -10.44 -13.35
N LYS A 179 -3.53 -9.60 -12.70
CA LYS A 179 -4.89 -9.31 -13.17
C LYS A 179 -4.93 -8.26 -14.28
N ALA A 180 -3.79 -7.80 -14.77
CA ALA A 180 -3.66 -6.70 -15.72
C ALA A 180 -4.35 -5.41 -15.22
N ARG A 181 -4.41 -5.22 -13.89
CA ARG A 181 -4.86 -3.98 -13.25
C ARG A 181 -3.63 -3.12 -13.00
N TRP A 182 -3.34 -2.27 -13.97
CA TRP A 182 -2.07 -1.54 -14.03
C TRP A 182 -2.08 -0.29 -13.16
N ASP A 183 -3.28 0.25 -12.95
CA ASP A 183 -3.59 1.43 -12.14
C ASP A 183 -3.46 1.19 -10.64
N VAL A 184 -3.57 -0.06 -10.19
CA VAL A 184 -3.58 -0.37 -8.75
C VAL A 184 -2.20 -0.56 -8.13
N VAL A 185 -1.12 -0.63 -8.91
CA VAL A 185 0.27 -0.74 -8.42
C VAL A 185 0.97 0.60 -8.57
N ASP A 186 1.71 1.02 -7.54
CA ASP A 186 2.51 2.26 -7.58
C ASP A 186 3.81 2.06 -8.40
N TRP A 187 3.65 2.03 -9.74
CA TRP A 187 4.76 1.84 -10.68
C TRP A 187 5.76 2.99 -10.69
N HIS A 188 5.30 4.22 -10.39
CA HIS A 188 6.19 5.36 -10.28
C HIS A 188 7.26 5.13 -9.22
N ASN A 189 6.88 4.54 -8.07
CA ASN A 189 7.87 4.17 -7.07
C ASN A 189 8.66 2.93 -7.46
N ALA A 190 8.00 1.90 -8.01
CA ALA A 190 8.69 0.68 -8.41
C ALA A 190 9.84 0.92 -9.42
N GLN A 191 9.78 2.00 -10.19
CA GLN A 191 10.84 2.40 -11.14
C GLN A 191 11.95 3.26 -10.51
N ASN A 192 11.71 3.82 -9.31
CA ASN A 192 12.61 4.76 -8.63
C ASN A 192 13.25 4.16 -7.36
N LEU A 193 13.01 2.88 -7.09
CA LEU A 193 13.67 2.07 -6.06
C LEU A 193 14.97 1.48 -6.63
#